data_AF-T1GKY9-F1
#
_entry.id   AF-T1GKY9-F1
#
_cell.length_a   1.000
_cell.length_b   1.000
_cell.length_c   1.000
_cell.angle_alpha   90.00
_cell.angle_beta   90.00
_cell.angle_gamma   90.00
#
_symmetry.space_group_name_H-M   'P 1'
#
loop_
_entity.id
_entity.type
_entity.pdbx_description
1 polymer ?
#
loop_
_entity_poly.entity_id
_entity_poly.type
_entity_poly.pdbx_seq_one_letter_code
_entity_poly.pdbx_strand_id
1 'polypeptide(L)'
;MVVRSYDEELSYIERISDCCWRIKKGFQPNMNVEGCFYVNKKLEALMFEELRNSCRPGMTGGFLPGVKQIANVAALPGIVGRSIGLPDIHSGYGFAIGNMAAFDMENPESVVSPGGVGFDINCGVRLLRTNLYEKDVQAVKEDLAQSLFDHIPVGVGSKATCKI
;
A
#
# COMPACT_ATOMS: atom_id res chain seq x y z
N MET A 1 18.16 -5.26 10.32
CA MET A 1 17.53 -3.99 9.92
C MET A 1 18.40 -2.87 10.44
N VAL A 2 18.74 -1.88 9.62
CA VAL A 2 19.58 -0.77 10.10
C VAL A 2 18.76 0.07 11.07
N VAL A 3 19.28 0.25 12.28
CA VAL A 3 18.68 1.12 13.30
C VAL A 3 19.40 2.45 13.20
N ARG A 4 18.68 3.48 12.75
CA ARG A 4 19.17 4.85 12.62
C ARG A 4 18.25 5.80 13.36
N SER A 5 18.81 6.93 13.77
CA SER A 5 18.03 8.07 14.23
C SER A 5 17.15 8.61 13.09
N TYR A 6 16.09 9.33 13.46
CA TYR A 6 15.18 9.91 12.49
C TYR A 6 15.88 10.89 11.53
N ASP A 7 16.82 11.70 12.03
CA ASP A 7 17.56 12.67 11.22
C ASP A 7 18.49 11.99 10.21
N GLU A 8 19.10 10.85 10.58
CA GLU A 8 19.87 10.03 9.65
C GLU A 8 18.99 9.43 8.55
N GLU A 9 17.79 8.93 8.87
CA GLU A 9 16.85 8.42 7.86
C GLU A 9 16.39 9.53 6.91
N LEU A 10 16.14 10.73 7.43
CA LEU A 10 15.77 11.90 6.61
C LEU A 10 16.86 12.31 5.61
N SER A 11 18.13 12.08 5.91
CA SER A 11 19.23 12.41 4.98
C SER A 11 19.14 11.64 3.64
N TYR A 12 18.47 10.49 3.64
CA TYR A 12 18.21 9.67 2.46
C TYR A 12 16.89 9.99 1.76
N ILE A 13 16.05 10.85 2.33
CA ILE A 13 14.74 11.22 1.78
C ILE A 13 14.83 12.63 1.23
N GLU A 14 14.35 12.81 0.00
CA GLU A 14 14.35 14.13 -0.64
C GLU A 14 13.07 14.40 -1.40
N ARG A 15 12.64 15.65 -1.41
CA ARG A 15 11.47 16.06 -2.18
C ARG A 15 11.88 16.28 -3.64
N ILE A 16 11.21 15.61 -4.57
CA ILE A 16 11.39 15.82 -6.02
C ILE A 16 10.37 16.84 -6.55
N SER A 17 9.13 16.76 -6.08
CA SER A 17 8.04 17.66 -6.48
C SER A 17 7.08 17.91 -5.32
N ASP A 18 6.06 18.76 -5.54
CA ASP A 18 5.05 19.08 -4.53
C ASP A 18 4.39 17.85 -3.90
N CYS A 19 4.27 16.77 -4.68
CA CYS A 19 3.61 15.54 -4.26
C CYS A 19 4.52 14.31 -4.32
N CYS A 20 5.84 14.44 -4.54
CA CYS A 20 6.72 13.28 -4.74
C CYS A 20 7.99 13.38 -3.90
N TRP A 21 8.28 12.29 -3.20
CA TRP A 21 9.47 12.12 -2.39
C TRP A 21 10.27 10.91 -2.89
N ARG A 22 11.58 11.06 -2.97
CA ARG A 22 12.52 9.97 -3.31
C ARG A 22 13.21 9.46 -2.06
N ILE A 23 13.35 8.14 -2.01
CA ILE A 23 14.16 7.40 -1.05
C ILE A 23 15.42 6.96 -1.77
N LYS A 24 16.54 7.60 -1.44
CA LYS A 24 17.85 7.33 -2.05
C LYS A 24 18.33 5.93 -1.70
N LYS A 25 19.10 5.34 -2.62
CA LYS A 25 19.88 4.13 -2.33
C LYS A 25 20.75 4.34 -1.08
N GLY A 26 20.90 3.30 -0.29
CA GLY A 26 21.59 3.36 1.00
C GLY A 26 20.66 3.64 2.19
N PHE A 27 19.41 4.09 1.96
CA PHE A 27 18.38 4.07 3.00
C PHE A 27 18.27 2.66 3.60
N GLN A 28 18.24 1.65 2.75
CA GLN A 28 18.55 0.28 3.12
C GLN A 28 19.83 -0.16 2.35
N PRO A 29 20.83 -0.81 3.00
CA PRO A 29 22.14 -1.03 2.38
C PRO A 29 22.11 -1.85 1.08
N ASN A 30 21.15 -2.76 0.94
CA ASN A 30 21.03 -3.68 -0.19
C ASN A 30 20.02 -3.25 -1.27
N MET A 31 19.68 -1.95 -1.34
CA MET A 31 18.75 -1.44 -2.36
C MET A 31 19.31 -1.60 -3.79
N ASN A 32 18.59 -2.36 -4.63
CA ASN A 32 18.88 -2.53 -6.06
C ASN A 32 18.43 -1.33 -6.90
N VAL A 33 17.33 -0.69 -6.49
CA VAL A 33 16.76 0.53 -7.11
C VAL A 33 16.47 1.60 -6.06
N GLU A 34 16.15 2.82 -6.48
CA GLU A 34 15.62 3.85 -5.58
C GLU A 34 14.15 3.58 -5.24
N GLY A 35 13.68 4.15 -4.13
CA GLY A 35 12.25 4.20 -3.81
C GLY A 35 11.66 5.58 -4.11
N CYS A 36 10.35 5.66 -4.30
CA CYS A 36 9.63 6.93 -4.20
C CYS A 36 8.24 6.74 -3.60
N PHE A 37 7.66 7.81 -3.06
CA PHE A 37 6.28 7.81 -2.60
C PHE A 37 5.59 9.13 -2.93
N TYR A 38 4.29 9.07 -3.18
CA TYR A 38 3.51 10.21 -3.62
C TYR A 38 2.57 10.68 -2.52
N VAL A 39 2.77 11.85 -1.95
CA VAL A 39 1.92 12.39 -0.88
C VAL A 39 1.78 13.89 -0.99
N ASN A 40 0.58 14.41 -0.73
CA ASN A 40 0.38 15.85 -0.54
C ASN A 40 0.83 16.29 0.86
N LYS A 41 0.81 17.60 1.15
CA LYS A 41 1.23 18.16 2.45
C LYS A 41 0.51 17.56 3.67
N LYS A 42 -0.75 17.11 3.53
CA LYS A 42 -1.52 16.52 4.64
C LYS A 42 -1.03 15.10 4.94
N LEU A 43 -0.88 14.29 3.90
CA LEU A 43 -0.46 12.89 4.00
C LEU A 43 1.02 12.77 4.34
N GLU A 44 1.82 13.73 3.89
CA GLU A 44 3.24 13.85 4.21
C GLU A 44 3.50 13.87 5.72
N ALA A 45 2.71 14.63 6.48
CA ALA A 45 2.84 14.69 7.93
C ALA A 45 2.67 13.31 8.58
N LEU A 46 1.68 12.53 8.11
CA LEU A 46 1.40 11.18 8.60
C LEU A 46 2.55 10.22 8.25
N MET A 47 3.07 10.29 7.03
CA MET A 47 4.20 9.45 6.59
C MET A 47 5.46 9.67 7.43
N PHE A 48 5.80 10.93 7.69
CA PHE A 48 6.98 11.25 8.49
C PHE A 48 6.78 11.04 9.99
N GLU A 49 5.55 11.16 10.49
CA GLU A 49 5.21 10.79 11.85
C GLU A 49 5.36 9.28 12.07
N GLU A 50 4.86 8.45 11.16
CA GLU A 50 5.03 6.99 11.19
C GLU A 50 6.52 6.62 11.22
N LEU A 51 7.32 7.21 10.32
CA LEU A 51 8.78 7.01 10.29
C LEU A 51 9.44 7.44 11.60
N ARG A 52 9.10 8.64 12.12
CA ARG A 52 9.66 9.16 13.38
C ARG A 52 9.34 8.24 14.55
N ASN A 53 8.11 7.73 14.62
CA ASN A 53 7.67 6.82 15.67
C ASN A 53 8.47 5.50 15.61
N SER A 54 8.78 4.99 14.42
CA SER A 54 9.61 3.79 14.24
C SER A 54 11.07 3.94 14.73
N CYS A 55 11.57 5.18 14.83
CA CYS A 55 12.93 5.49 15.29
C CYS A 55 13.01 5.74 16.82
N ARG A 56 11.89 5.70 17.54
CA ARG A 56 11.89 5.99 18.98
C ARG A 56 12.55 4.86 19.78
N PRO A 57 13.53 5.16 20.66
CA PRO A 57 14.15 4.17 21.53
C PRO A 57 13.10 3.48 22.41
N GLY A 58 13.20 2.15 22.56
CA GLY A 58 12.36 1.40 23.50
C GLY A 58 10.97 1.02 23.00
N MET A 59 10.57 1.41 21.78
CA MET A 59 9.39 0.82 21.15
C MET A 59 9.69 -0.60 20.68
N THR A 60 9.14 -1.59 21.40
CA THR A 60 9.11 -3.00 21.00
C THR A 60 7.68 -3.37 20.59
N GLY A 61 7.52 -3.87 19.37
CA GLY A 61 6.21 -4.16 18.78
C GLY A 61 5.66 -3.01 17.93
N GLY A 62 5.04 -3.36 16.80
CA GLY A 62 4.57 -2.42 15.78
C GLY A 62 4.97 -2.87 14.38
N PHE A 63 4.23 -2.42 13.36
CA PHE A 63 4.60 -2.68 11.97
C PHE A 63 5.75 -1.77 11.53
N LEU A 64 6.52 -2.24 10.56
CA LEU A 64 7.53 -1.44 9.86
C LEU A 64 6.82 -0.29 9.12
N PRO A 65 7.28 0.97 9.26
CA PRO A 65 6.64 2.10 8.59
C PRO A 65 6.72 1.94 7.06
N GLY A 66 5.74 2.51 6.35
CA GLY A 66 5.61 2.36 4.89
C GLY A 66 6.88 2.76 4.13
N VAL A 67 7.58 3.82 4.58
CA VAL A 67 8.86 4.26 4.00
C VAL A 67 9.93 3.17 4.06
N LYS A 68 10.06 2.46 5.19
CA LYS A 68 11.03 1.37 5.35
C LYS A 68 10.62 0.16 4.51
N GLN A 69 9.32 -0.10 4.39
CA GLN A 69 8.81 -1.18 3.55
C GLN A 69 9.09 -0.92 2.06
N ILE A 70 8.89 0.30 1.56
CA ILE A 70 9.28 0.69 0.19
C ILE A 70 10.76 0.41 -0.05
N ALA A 71 11.63 0.80 0.90
CA ALA A 71 13.07 0.59 0.79
C ALA A 71 13.47 -0.90 0.84
N ASN A 72 12.78 -1.71 1.64
CA ASN A 72 12.98 -3.17 1.67
C ASN A 72 12.59 -3.81 0.34
N VAL A 73 11.47 -3.38 -0.25
CA VAL A 73 11.03 -3.83 -1.58
C VAL A 73 12.04 -3.42 -2.66
N ALA A 74 12.60 -2.22 -2.57
CA ALA A 74 13.65 -1.74 -3.45
C ALA A 74 14.95 -2.57 -3.40
N ALA A 75 15.11 -3.42 -2.37
CA ALA A 75 16.24 -4.32 -2.19
C ALA A 75 16.00 -5.75 -2.73
N LEU A 76 14.81 -6.03 -3.28
CA LEU A 76 14.50 -7.35 -3.82
C LEU A 76 15.21 -7.59 -5.16
N PRO A 77 15.74 -8.81 -5.41
CA PRO A 77 16.39 -9.15 -6.67
C PRO A 77 15.44 -9.01 -7.87
N GLY A 78 15.97 -8.53 -8.98
CA GLY A 78 15.22 -8.41 -10.23
C GLY A 78 14.20 -7.27 -10.30
N ILE A 79 14.07 -6.45 -9.25
CA ILE A 79 13.21 -5.26 -9.29
C ILE A 79 13.70 -4.26 -10.35
N VAL A 80 12.77 -3.68 -11.10
CA VAL A 80 13.06 -2.72 -12.18
C VAL A 80 12.48 -1.34 -11.85
N GLY A 81 13.16 -0.29 -12.34
CA GLY A 81 12.73 1.09 -12.17
C GLY A 81 12.87 1.57 -10.73
N ARG A 82 11.79 1.51 -9.95
CA ARG A 82 11.70 1.99 -8.56
C ARG A 82 10.68 1.17 -7.76
N SER A 83 10.84 1.14 -6.44
CA SER A 83 9.76 0.76 -5.53
C SER A 83 8.89 1.99 -5.23
N ILE A 84 7.59 1.91 -5.49
CA ILE A 84 6.69 3.08 -5.50
C ILE A 84 5.62 2.94 -4.43
N GLY A 85 5.50 3.91 -3.53
CA GLY A 85 4.34 4.08 -2.64
C GLY A 85 3.30 5.03 -3.22
N LEU A 86 2.06 4.54 -3.35
CA LEU A 86 0.91 5.35 -3.73
C LEU A 86 0.43 6.26 -2.57
N PRO A 87 -0.46 7.25 -2.81
CA PRO A 87 -0.85 8.22 -1.79
C PRO A 87 -1.55 7.70 -0.56
N ASP A 88 -2.12 6.51 -0.63
CA ASP A 88 -2.76 5.79 0.47
C ASP A 88 -1.82 4.79 1.16
N ILE A 89 -0.52 4.88 0.90
CA ILE A 89 0.46 3.94 1.45
C ILE A 89 0.44 3.89 2.98
N HIS A 90 0.46 2.68 3.52
CA HIS A 90 0.58 2.43 4.95
C HIS A 90 1.20 1.05 5.22
N SER A 91 1.64 0.87 6.46
CA SER A 91 2.22 -0.38 6.98
C SER A 91 1.43 -1.63 6.54
N GLY A 92 2.11 -2.54 5.84
CA GLY A 92 1.58 -3.84 5.40
C GLY A 92 2.42 -5.02 5.89
N TYR A 93 2.31 -6.17 5.21
CA TYR A 93 3.06 -7.39 5.53
C TYR A 93 4.21 -7.62 4.55
N GLY A 94 5.42 -7.16 4.92
CA GLY A 94 6.59 -7.18 4.05
C GLY A 94 6.59 -6.01 3.08
N PHE A 95 5.63 -5.99 2.15
CA PHE A 95 5.31 -4.82 1.33
C PHE A 95 4.33 -3.93 2.09
N ALA A 96 4.39 -2.62 1.83
CA ALA A 96 3.34 -1.71 2.28
C ALA A 96 2.09 -1.87 1.42
N ILE A 97 0.91 -1.65 2.02
CA ILE A 97 -0.32 -1.53 1.24
C ILE A 97 -0.20 -0.25 0.41
N GLY A 98 -0.58 -0.31 -0.87
CA GLY A 98 -0.32 0.78 -1.82
C GLY A 98 1.11 0.83 -2.36
N ASN A 99 1.95 -0.18 -2.10
CA ASN A 99 3.26 -0.31 -2.74
C ASN A 99 3.15 -1.02 -4.10
N MET A 100 3.71 -0.41 -5.14
CA MET A 100 3.90 -1.00 -6.45
C MET A 100 5.38 -1.31 -6.69
N ALA A 101 5.67 -2.49 -7.22
CA ALA A 101 6.99 -2.90 -7.69
C ALA A 101 6.84 -3.79 -8.92
N ALA A 102 7.74 -3.62 -9.88
CA ALA A 102 7.82 -4.46 -11.07
C ALA A 102 9.13 -5.25 -11.04
N PHE A 103 9.09 -6.49 -11.52
CA PHE A 103 10.24 -7.40 -11.56
C PHE A 103 10.46 -7.89 -12.99
N ASP A 104 11.71 -8.02 -13.39
CA ASP A 104 12.10 -8.47 -14.73
C ASP A 104 11.90 -9.99 -14.89
N MET A 105 11.01 -10.41 -15.78
CA MET A 105 10.73 -11.82 -16.00
C MET A 105 11.85 -12.58 -16.71
N GLU A 106 12.79 -11.88 -17.37
CA GLU A 106 13.95 -12.49 -18.02
C GLU A 106 15.11 -12.73 -17.06
N ASN A 107 15.12 -12.06 -15.91
CA ASN A 107 16.16 -12.22 -14.90
C ASN A 107 15.87 -13.46 -14.02
N PRO A 108 16.75 -14.48 -14.01
CA PRO A 108 16.53 -15.71 -13.24
C PRO A 108 16.55 -15.50 -11.72
N GLU A 109 17.11 -14.39 -11.24
CA GLU A 109 17.13 -14.04 -9.81
C GLU A 109 15.84 -13.32 -9.39
N SER A 110 14.96 -12.94 -10.32
CA SER A 110 13.71 -12.25 -9.99
C SER A 110 12.80 -13.08 -9.10
N VAL A 111 12.12 -12.37 -8.21
CA VAL A 111 11.29 -12.99 -7.17
C VAL A 111 9.81 -12.68 -7.35
N VAL A 112 8.97 -13.60 -6.91
CA VAL A 112 7.55 -13.36 -6.65
C VAL A 112 7.35 -13.46 -5.14
N SER A 113 6.84 -12.39 -4.52
CA SER A 113 6.56 -12.35 -3.09
C SER A 113 5.05 -12.34 -2.85
N PRO A 114 4.47 -13.35 -2.18
CA PRO A 114 3.05 -13.33 -1.82
C PRO A 114 2.66 -12.10 -0.98
N GLY A 115 3.59 -11.58 -0.15
CA GLY A 115 3.38 -10.36 0.62
C GLY A 115 3.21 -9.10 -0.25
N GLY A 116 3.72 -9.11 -1.48
CA GLY A 116 3.51 -8.04 -2.46
C GLY A 116 2.17 -8.11 -3.19
N VAL A 117 1.44 -9.23 -3.08
CA VAL A 117 0.08 -9.40 -3.63
C VAL A 117 -0.96 -9.13 -2.53
N GLY A 118 -0.72 -9.64 -1.33
CA GLY A 118 -1.64 -9.55 -0.19
C GLY A 118 -2.39 -10.86 0.08
N PHE A 119 -2.99 -10.94 1.26
CA PHE A 119 -3.70 -12.14 1.72
C PHE A 119 -5.03 -12.36 0.96
N ASP A 120 -5.78 -11.28 0.73
CA ASP A 120 -7.02 -11.30 -0.04
C ASP A 120 -6.70 -11.09 -1.54
N ILE A 121 -6.31 -12.18 -2.20
CA ILE A 121 -5.87 -12.15 -3.59
C ILE A 121 -7.05 -11.73 -4.47
N ASN A 122 -6.81 -10.72 -5.33
CA ASN A 122 -7.82 -10.14 -6.20
C ASN A 122 -8.96 -9.44 -5.41
N CYS A 123 -8.68 -8.96 -4.20
CA CYS A 123 -9.52 -7.93 -3.57
C CYS A 123 -9.65 -6.75 -4.54
N GLY A 124 -10.88 -6.38 -4.86
CA GLY A 124 -11.13 -5.44 -5.94
C GLY A 124 -12.57 -4.95 -5.97
N VAL A 125 -12.82 -4.04 -6.90
CA VAL A 125 -14.11 -3.36 -7.03
C VAL A 125 -14.70 -3.65 -8.40
N ARG A 126 -16.00 -3.96 -8.43
CA ARG A 126 -16.79 -4.05 -9.65
C ARG A 126 -17.83 -2.94 -9.67
N LEU A 127 -17.89 -2.18 -10.76
CA LEU A 127 -18.89 -1.13 -10.97
C LEU A 127 -19.94 -1.62 -11.97
N LEU A 128 -21.22 -1.56 -11.59
CA LEU A 128 -22.36 -1.83 -12.47
C LEU A 128 -23.12 -0.53 -12.72
N ARG A 129 -23.39 -0.23 -13.99
CA ARG A 129 -24.11 0.98 -14.39
C ARG A 129 -25.54 0.63 -14.77
N THR A 130 -26.50 1.42 -14.31
CA THR A 130 -27.92 1.33 -14.67
C THR A 130 -28.33 2.53 -15.54
N ASN A 131 -29.56 2.51 -16.05
CA ASN A 131 -30.14 3.66 -16.74
C ASN A 131 -30.98 4.55 -15.80
N LEU A 132 -30.90 4.34 -14.48
CA LEU A 132 -31.62 5.10 -13.47
C LEU A 132 -30.83 6.34 -13.06
N TYR A 133 -31.55 7.39 -12.70
CA TYR A 133 -31.00 8.58 -12.07
C TYR A 133 -31.21 8.55 -10.56
N GLU A 134 -30.52 9.42 -9.83
CA GLU A 134 -30.65 9.52 -8.38
C GLU A 134 -32.11 9.69 -7.92
N LYS A 135 -32.88 10.56 -8.61
CA LYS A 135 -34.30 10.81 -8.31
C LYS A 135 -35.18 9.56 -8.40
N ASP A 136 -34.81 8.58 -9.23
CA ASP A 136 -35.58 7.35 -9.42
C ASP A 136 -35.34 6.37 -8.26
N VAL A 137 -34.24 6.54 -7.52
CA VAL A 137 -33.82 5.67 -6.42
C VAL A 137 -34.13 6.28 -5.05
N GLN A 138 -34.15 7.61 -4.92
CA GLN A 138 -34.29 8.29 -3.62
C GLN A 138 -35.51 7.83 -2.81
N ALA A 139 -36.66 7.61 -3.46
CA ALA A 139 -37.88 7.19 -2.80
C ALA A 139 -37.86 5.73 -2.31
N VAL A 140 -37.01 4.87 -2.90
CA VAL A 140 -36.95 3.42 -2.64
C VAL A 140 -35.60 2.99 -2.07
N LYS A 141 -34.75 3.93 -1.65
CA LYS A 141 -33.35 3.66 -1.25
C LYS A 141 -33.22 2.67 -0.10
N GLU A 142 -34.14 2.72 0.87
CA GLU A 142 -34.13 1.85 2.05
C GLU A 142 -34.55 0.43 1.67
N ASP A 143 -35.66 0.29 0.93
CA ASP A 143 -36.13 -0.99 0.40
C ASP A 143 -35.10 -1.65 -0.51
N LEU A 144 -34.42 -0.85 -1.35
CA LEU A 144 -33.35 -1.33 -2.22
C LEU A 144 -32.15 -1.82 -1.42
N ALA A 145 -31.71 -1.06 -0.42
CA ALA A 145 -30.59 -1.45 0.44
C ALA A 145 -30.90 -2.74 1.22
N GLN A 146 -32.11 -2.86 1.78
CA GLN A 146 -32.55 -4.06 2.47
C GLN A 146 -32.62 -5.25 1.51
N SER A 147 -33.18 -5.06 0.31
CA SER A 147 -33.24 -6.10 -0.71
C SER A 147 -31.84 -6.58 -1.12
N LEU A 148 -30.88 -5.66 -1.29
CA LEU A 148 -29.48 -6.02 -1.56
C LEU A 148 -28.88 -6.84 -0.41
N PHE A 149 -29.12 -6.46 0.84
CA PHE A 149 -28.62 -7.20 2.00
C PHE A 149 -29.21 -8.61 2.09
N ASP A 150 -30.51 -8.75 1.84
CA ASP A 150 -31.20 -10.04 1.89
C ASP A 150 -30.72 -11.00 0.78
N HIS A 151 -30.34 -10.45 -0.38
CA HIS A 151 -29.93 -11.24 -1.54
C HIS A 151 -28.41 -11.41 -1.70
N ILE A 152 -27.60 -10.56 -1.07
CA ILE A 152 -26.13 -10.62 -1.12
C ILE A 152 -25.63 -11.15 0.22
N PRO A 153 -25.19 -12.42 0.28
CA PRO A 153 -24.66 -13.02 1.50
C PRO A 153 -23.43 -12.25 1.99
N VAL A 154 -23.49 -11.74 3.22
CA VAL A 154 -22.38 -11.04 3.88
C VAL A 154 -22.04 -11.71 5.22
N GLY A 155 -20.83 -11.47 5.72
CA GLY A 155 -20.36 -11.98 7.00
C GLY A 155 -19.36 -13.13 6.89
N VAL A 156 -18.51 -13.26 7.91
CA VAL A 156 -17.47 -14.29 7.97
C VAL A 156 -18.13 -15.67 8.10
N GLY A 157 -17.79 -16.59 7.18
CA GLY A 157 -18.33 -17.94 7.17
C GLY A 157 -19.70 -18.08 6.49
N SER A 158 -20.30 -16.99 6.04
CA SER A 158 -21.51 -17.01 5.21
C SER A 158 -21.24 -17.71 3.88
N LYS A 159 -22.18 -18.55 3.44
CA LYS A 159 -22.08 -19.29 2.18
C LYS A 159 -23.07 -18.72 1.18
N ALA A 160 -22.61 -18.46 -0.04
CA ALA A 160 -23.50 -18.06 -1.12
C ALA A 160 -24.28 -19.25 -1.69
N THR A 161 -25.56 -19.03 -1.97
CA THR A 161 -26.44 -19.99 -2.65
C THR A 161 -26.11 -20.11 -4.14
N CYS A 162 -25.47 -19.10 -4.72
CA CYS A 162 -25.01 -19.06 -6.11
C CYS A 162 -23.53 -18.64 -6.16
N LYS A 163 -22.72 -19.33 -6.98
CA LYS A 163 -21.34 -18.94 -7.28
C LYS A 163 -21.32 -18.32 -8.67
N ILE A 164 -20.94 -17.05 -8.77
CA ILE A 164 -20.78 -16.31 -10.03
C ILE A 164 -19.33 -16.47 -10.51
#